data_AF-A0A3B9BNA6-F1
#
_entry.id   AF-A0A3B9BNA6-F1
#
_cell.length_a   1.000
_cell.length_b   1.000
_cell.length_c   1.000
_cell.angle_alpha   90.00
_cell.angle_beta   90.00
_cell.angle_gamma   90.00
#
_symmetry.space_group_name_H-M   'P 1'
#
loop_
_entity.id
_entity.type
_entity.pdbx_description
1 polymer ?
#
loop_
_entity_poly.entity_id
_entity_poly.type
_entity_poly.pdbx_seq_one_letter_code
_entity_poly.pdbx_strand_id
1 'polypeptide(L)'
;LNDLYRRVINRNNRLKRLIELRAPDIIIRNEKRMLQESVDALFDNGRRGRVITGANKRPLKSLSDMLKGKQGRFRQNLLGKRVDYSGRSVIVVGPELKLHQCG
;
A
#
# COMPACT_ATOMS: atom_id res chain seq x y z
N LEU A 1 1.55 1.57 -4.86
CA LEU A 1 1.39 3.02 -4.63
C LEU A 1 1.71 3.86 -5.87
N ASN A 2 2.94 3.84 -6.40
CA ASN A 2 3.33 4.67 -7.56
C ASN A 2 2.40 4.51 -8.78
N ASP A 3 1.97 3.28 -9.08
CA ASP A 3 1.02 3.04 -10.19
C ASP A 3 -0.35 3.67 -9.96
N LEU A 4 -0.82 3.73 -8.71
CA LEU A 4 -2.09 4.39 -8.35
C LEU A 4 -1.95 5.91 -8.52
N TYR A 5 -0.84 6.49 -8.07
CA TYR A 5 -0.53 7.91 -8.33
C TYR A 5 -0.45 8.21 -9.83
N ARG A 6 0.26 7.38 -10.61
CA ARG A 6 0.37 7.56 -12.06
C ARG A 6 -1.00 7.56 -12.74
N ARG A 7 -1.91 6.68 -12.32
CA ARG A 7 -3.30 6.66 -12.83
C ARG A 7 -4.04 7.96 -12.52
N VAL A 8 -3.98 8.45 -11.29
CA VAL A 8 -4.61 9.72 -10.89
C VAL A 8 -4.06 10.88 -11.74
N ILE A 9 -2.75 10.99 -11.87
CA ILE A 9 -2.08 12.04 -12.66
C ILE A 9 -2.52 11.97 -14.12
N ASN A 10 -2.50 10.78 -14.73
CA ASN A 10 -2.88 10.60 -16.12
C ASN A 10 -4.36 10.96 -16.37
N ARG A 11 -5.26 10.57 -15.48
CA ARG A 11 -6.69 10.90 -15.56
C ARG A 11 -6.94 12.40 -15.38
N ASN A 12 -6.25 13.03 -14.44
CA ASN A 12 -6.34 14.46 -14.20
C ASN A 12 -5.85 15.28 -15.41
N ASN A 13 -4.69 14.91 -15.96
CA ASN A 13 -4.14 15.57 -17.15
C ASN A 13 -5.04 15.39 -18.37
N ARG A 14 -5.65 14.20 -18.53
CA ARG A 14 -6.63 13.94 -19.58
C ARG A 14 -7.90 14.78 -19.41
N LEU A 15 -8.44 14.87 -18.19
CA LEU A 15 -9.62 15.69 -17.89
C LEU A 15 -9.36 17.17 -18.21
N LYS A 16 -8.20 17.71 -17.84
CA LYS A 16 -7.81 19.09 -18.17
C LYS A 16 -7.83 19.34 -19.68
N ARG A 17 -7.19 18.46 -20.46
CA ARG A 17 -7.20 18.55 -21.94
C ARG A 17 -8.60 18.46 -22.53
N LEU A 18 -9.48 17.60 -22.00
CA LEU A 18 -10.86 17.48 -22.48
C LEU A 18 -11.67 18.75 -22.23
N ILE A 19 -11.43 19.45 -21.12
CA ILE A 19 -12.06 20.73 -20.82
C ILE A 19 -11.54 21.83 -21.77
N GLU A 20 -10.23 21.88 -22.00
CA GLU A 20 -9.61 22.84 -22.93
C GLU A 20 -10.15 22.69 -24.36
N LEU A 21 -10.34 21.45 -24.81
CA LEU A 21 -10.91 21.13 -26.13
C LEU A 21 -12.45 21.28 -26.19
N ARG A 22 -13.10 21.71 -25.11
CA ARG A 22 -14.57 21.81 -24.98
C ARG A 22 -15.28 20.52 -25.40
N ALA A 23 -14.76 19.38 -24.95
CA ALA A 23 -15.38 18.08 -25.22
C ALA A 23 -16.83 18.03 -24.68
N PRO A 24 -17.73 17.26 -25.31
CA PRO A 24 -19.11 17.10 -24.84
C PRO A 24 -19.20 16.69 -23.36
N ASP A 25 -20.24 17.18 -22.68
CA ASP A 25 -20.46 16.95 -21.24
C ASP A 25 -20.44 15.48 -20.83
N ILE A 26 -20.95 14.60 -21.68
CA ILE A 26 -20.97 13.14 -21.43
C ILE A 26 -19.54 12.60 -21.27
N ILE A 27 -18.60 13.06 -22.11
CA ILE A 27 -17.20 12.65 -22.07
C ILE A 27 -16.53 13.20 -20.82
N ILE A 28 -16.77 14.48 -20.50
CA ILE A 28 -16.22 15.12 -19.30
C ILE A 28 -16.73 14.43 -18.03
N ARG A 29 -18.04 14.12 -17.95
CA ARG A 29 -18.63 13.39 -16.81
C ARG A 29 -18.03 12.01 -16.65
N ASN A 30 -17.81 11.28 -17.74
CA ASN A 30 -17.16 9.97 -17.67
C ASN A 30 -15.69 10.09 -17.21
N GLU A 31 -14.92 11.06 -17.69
CA GLU A 31 -13.53 11.23 -17.23
C GLU A 31 -13.46 11.67 -15.76
N LYS A 32 -14.40 12.52 -15.30
CA LYS A 32 -14.56 12.85 -13.87
C LYS A 32 -14.82 11.60 -13.03
N ARG A 33 -15.72 10.71 -13.47
CA ARG A 33 -15.98 9.42 -12.80
C ARG A 33 -14.70 8.56 -12.74
N MET A 34 -13.98 8.43 -13.85
CA MET A 34 -12.74 7.64 -13.92
C MET A 34 -11.62 8.21 -13.03
N LEU A 35 -11.53 9.53 -12.93
CA LEU A 35 -10.62 10.20 -12.00
C LEU A 35 -10.99 9.92 -10.55
N GLN A 36 -12.29 10.02 -10.19
CA GLN A 36 -12.77 9.69 -8.86
C GLN A 36 -12.43 8.26 -8.47
N GLU A 37 -12.70 7.28 -9.35
CA GLU A 37 -12.36 5.87 -9.11
C GLU A 37 -10.85 5.65 -8.91
N SER A 38 -10.02 6.43 -9.61
CA SER A 38 -8.56 6.36 -9.45
C SER A 38 -8.11 6.91 -8.09
N VAL A 39 -8.75 7.97 -7.60
CA VAL A 39 -8.49 8.55 -6.28
C VAL A 39 -8.99 7.63 -5.16
N ASP A 40 -10.19 7.06 -5.31
CA ASP A 40 -10.74 6.08 -4.38
C ASP A 40 -9.78 4.89 -4.21
N ALA A 41 -9.29 4.34 -5.33
CA ALA A 41 -8.33 3.24 -5.30
C ALA A 41 -6.95 3.63 -4.73
N LEU A 42 -6.53 4.89 -4.85
CA LEU A 42 -5.29 5.38 -4.22
C LEU A 42 -5.39 5.34 -2.69
N PHE A 43 -6.52 5.78 -2.14
CA PHE A 43 -6.75 5.81 -0.70
C PHE A 43 -7.11 4.44 -0.11
N ASP A 44 -8.02 3.71 -0.75
CA ASP A 44 -8.52 2.42 -0.28
C ASP A 44 -8.95 1.53 -1.47
N ASN A 45 -7.98 0.76 -2.00
CA ASN A 45 -8.19 -0.08 -3.18
C ASN A 45 -9.03 -1.31 -2.83
N GLY A 46 -10.26 -1.35 -3.34
CA GLY A 46 -11.19 -2.45 -3.09
C GLY A 46 -12.32 -2.13 -2.12
N ARG A 47 -12.35 -0.92 -1.53
CA ARG A 47 -13.50 -0.46 -0.74
C ARG A 47 -14.76 -0.28 -1.60
N ARG A 48 -14.59 0.11 -2.86
CA ARG A 48 -15.67 0.27 -3.84
C ARG A 48 -15.27 -0.35 -5.17
N GLY A 49 -16.21 -1.09 -5.77
CA GLY A 49 -16.05 -1.67 -7.10
C GLY A 49 -14.97 -2.74 -7.20
N ARG A 50 -14.42 -2.90 -8.40
CA ARG A 50 -13.43 -3.93 -8.70
C ARG A 50 -12.03 -3.47 -8.28
N VAL A 51 -11.32 -4.33 -7.57
CA VAL A 51 -9.95 -4.06 -7.10
C VAL A 51 -9.03 -3.81 -8.30
N ILE A 52 -8.25 -2.74 -8.26
CA ILE A 52 -7.23 -2.48 -9.28
C ILE A 52 -6.06 -3.43 -9.08
N THR A 53 -5.75 -4.21 -10.12
CA THR A 53 -4.64 -5.16 -10.14
C THR A 53 -3.47 -4.69 -10.99
N GLY A 54 -2.25 -5.06 -10.59
CA GLY A 54 -1.01 -4.85 -11.36
C GLY A 54 -0.67 -6.02 -12.29
N ALA A 55 0.58 -6.06 -12.78
CA ALA A 55 1.05 -6.94 -13.85
C ALA A 55 0.91 -8.47 -13.60
N ASN A 56 0.64 -8.92 -12.36
CA ASN A 56 0.46 -10.34 -12.03
C ASN A 56 -0.94 -10.64 -11.45
N LYS A 57 -1.97 -9.87 -11.84
CA LYS A 57 -3.32 -9.91 -11.22
C LYS A 57 -3.32 -9.69 -9.70
N ARG A 58 -2.21 -9.23 -9.13
CA ARG A 58 -2.09 -8.90 -7.71
C ARG A 58 -2.75 -7.55 -7.44
N PRO A 59 -3.60 -7.43 -6.42
CA PRO A 59 -4.12 -6.15 -5.95
C PRO A 59 -3.00 -5.15 -5.67
N LEU A 60 -3.13 -3.93 -6.18
CA LEU A 60 -2.22 -2.86 -5.82
C LEU A 60 -2.50 -2.42 -4.37
N LYS A 61 -1.46 -2.28 -3.55
CA LYS A 61 -1.59 -1.74 -2.19
C LYS A 61 -1.86 -0.24 -2.22
N SER A 62 -2.95 0.16 -1.57
CA SER A 62 -3.38 1.54 -1.33
C SER A 62 -2.73 2.16 -0.09
N LEU A 63 -2.98 3.45 0.17
CA LEU A 63 -2.49 4.12 1.38
C LEU A 63 -3.05 3.48 2.66
N SER A 64 -4.33 3.12 2.66
CA SER A 64 -4.96 2.45 3.81
C SER A 64 -4.33 1.09 4.11
N ASP A 65 -3.99 0.32 3.06
CA ASP A 65 -3.31 -0.99 3.20
C ASP A 65 -1.90 -0.87 3.77
N MET A 66 -1.25 0.28 3.58
CA MET A 66 0.06 0.52 4.18
C MET A 66 -0.04 0.71 5.70
N LEU A 67 -1.19 1.13 6.21
CA LEU A 67 -1.41 1.33 7.65
C LEU A 67 -1.97 0.08 8.32
N LYS A 68 -2.91 -0.59 7.66
CA LYS A 68 -3.69 -1.71 8.21
C LYS A 68 -2.99 -3.08 8.06
N GLY A 69 -3.43 -4.05 8.84
CA GLY A 69 -2.99 -5.44 8.75
C GLY A 69 -1.65 -5.75 9.41
N LYS A 70 -1.24 -7.03 9.39
CA LYS A 70 -0.01 -7.51 10.04
C LYS A 70 1.26 -6.91 9.42
N GLN A 71 1.24 -6.70 8.11
CA GLN A 71 2.32 -6.06 7.34
C GLN A 71 2.13 -4.53 7.23
N GLY A 72 1.18 -3.96 7.98
CA GLY A 72 0.94 -2.52 8.04
C GLY A 72 1.95 -1.82 8.94
N ARG A 73 2.11 -0.51 8.74
CA ARG A 73 3.08 0.32 9.47
C ARG A 73 2.94 0.20 10.99
N PHE A 74 1.72 0.21 11.51
CA PHE A 74 1.49 0.12 12.96
C PHE A 74 2.05 -1.18 13.56
N ARG A 75 1.69 -2.32 12.99
CA ARG A 75 2.08 -3.62 13.56
C ARG A 75 3.52 -4.00 13.26
N GLN A 76 4.01 -3.68 12.08
CA GLN A 76 5.34 -4.10 11.65
C GLN A 76 6.45 -3.15 12.09
N ASN A 77 6.16 -1.85 12.26
CA ASN A 77 7.20 -0.85 12.51
C ASN A 77 7.02 -0.07 13.80
N LEU A 78 5.83 -0.07 14.42
CA LEU A 78 5.64 0.66 15.69
C LEU A 78 5.65 -0.29 16.90
N LEU A 79 5.07 -1.49 16.78
CA LEU A 79 4.99 -2.44 17.91
C LEU A 79 6.20 -3.37 18.05
N GLY A 80 6.96 -3.59 16.98
CA GLY A 80 8.18 -4.39 17.00
C GLY A 80 9.12 -3.87 15.94
N LYS A 81 10.40 -3.73 16.29
CA LYS A 81 11.45 -3.30 15.36
C LYS A 81 12.61 -4.26 15.41
N ARG A 82 13.40 -4.30 14.34
CA ARG A 82 14.74 -4.87 14.41
C ARG A 82 15.57 -3.95 15.30
N VAL A 83 16.38 -4.55 16.17
CA VAL A 83 17.21 -3.85 17.14
C VAL A 83 18.67 -4.24 16.95
N ASP A 84 19.55 -3.28 17.15
CA ASP A 84 20.98 -3.51 17.14
C ASP A 84 21.42 -4.27 18.41
N TYR A 85 22.66 -4.75 18.42
CA TYR A 85 23.21 -5.56 19.52
C TYR A 85 22.35 -6.78 19.88
N SER A 86 21.76 -7.42 18.87
CA SER A 86 20.95 -8.62 19.02
C SER A 86 21.54 -9.79 18.24
N GLY A 87 21.34 -11.00 18.77
CA GLY A 87 21.80 -12.25 18.18
C GLY A 87 20.77 -13.36 18.35
N ARG A 88 20.94 -14.44 17.60
CA ARG A 88 20.13 -15.66 17.73
C ARG A 88 21.01 -16.86 17.43
N SER A 89 20.96 -17.87 18.30
CA SER A 89 21.58 -19.18 18.09
C SER A 89 20.64 -20.28 18.59
N VAL A 90 20.99 -21.52 18.31
CA VAL A 90 20.31 -22.70 18.84
C VAL A 90 20.75 -22.91 20.29
N ILE A 91 19.82 -23.24 21.18
CA ILE A 91 20.10 -23.55 22.58
C ILE A 91 20.30 -25.06 22.77
N VAL A 92 21.25 -25.43 23.62
CA VAL A 92 21.54 -26.82 24.03
C VAL A 92 21.69 -26.88 25.55
N VAL A 93 21.58 -28.08 26.13
CA VAL A 93 21.69 -28.26 27.59
C VAL A 93 23.13 -28.06 28.06
N GLY A 94 23.34 -27.23 29.10
CA GLY A 94 24.64 -26.96 29.72
C GLY A 94 24.62 -27.35 31.19
N PRO A 95 24.83 -28.64 31.53
CA PRO A 95 24.55 -29.17 32.87
C PRO A 95 25.46 -28.60 33.97
N GLU A 96 26.66 -28.12 33.62
CA GLU A 96 27.62 -27.54 34.56
C GLU A 96 27.37 -26.05 34.87
N LEU A 97 26.41 -25.42 34.18
CA LEU A 97 26.11 -24.00 34.37
C LEU A 97 25.29 -23.76 35.65
N LYS A 98 25.65 -22.71 36.39
CA LYS A 98 24.83 -22.24 37.52
C LYS A 98 23.61 -21.48 37.01
N LEU A 99 22.59 -21.31 37.85
CA LEU A 99 21.30 -20.68 37.50
C LEU A 99 21.42 -19.29 36.84
N HIS A 100 22.48 -18.53 37.14
CA HIS A 100 22.68 -17.16 36.64
C HIS A 100 23.64 -17.06 35.44
N GLN A 101 24.03 -18.19 34.82
CA GLN A 101 24.97 -18.23 33.70
C GLN A 101 24.27 -18.65 32.40
N CYS A 102 24.72 -18.13 31.25
CA CYS A 102 24.42 -18.64 29.92
C CYS A 102 25.72 -18.71 29.07
N GLY A 103 25.81 -19.72 28.20
CA GLY A 103 26.95 -19.96 27.30
C GLY A 103 26.63 -19.67 25.85
#